data_AF-A0ABD2QR06-F1
#
_entry.id   AF-A0ABD2QR06-F1
#
_cell.length_a   1.000
_cell.length_b   1.000
_cell.length_c   1.000
_cell.angle_alpha   90.00
_cell.angle_beta   90.00
_cell.angle_gamma   90.00
#
_symmetry.space_group_name_H-M   'P 1'
#
loop_
_entity.id
_entity.type
_entity.pdbx_description
1 polymer ?
#
loop_
_entity_poly.entity_id
_entity_poly.type
_entity_poly.pdbx_seq_one_letter_code
_entity_poly.pdbx_strand_id
1 'polypeptide(L)'
;MDHVEKLISDVKLSSVVPGRITGDNKLQHEFTNMDLIMKLHYIKGLYFFKNDAVEGLHIHDLKLPMFNLLELYYPTSGRIRRYDDGDGSGGRPFIKCNDGGVRIVEAKCKNKTIDEWLAMNDNDHDEELVYDQLLGPELGFSPLVFIQVIMF
;
A
#
# COMPACT_ATOMS: atom_id res chain seq x y z
N MET A 1 -23.69 -7.56 -23.01
CA MET A 1 -22.89 -7.42 -21.79
C MET A 1 -21.46 -7.43 -22.28
N ASP A 2 -20.93 -6.24 -22.54
CA ASP A 2 -19.56 -6.10 -23.01
C ASP A 2 -18.63 -6.60 -21.91
N HIS A 3 -17.79 -7.56 -22.26
CA HIS A 3 -16.72 -7.99 -21.38
C HIS A 3 -15.75 -6.82 -21.28
N VAL A 4 -15.79 -6.08 -20.16
CA VAL A 4 -14.73 -5.13 -19.83
C VAL A 4 -13.45 -5.95 -19.75
N GLU A 5 -12.59 -5.80 -20.76
CA GLU A 5 -11.33 -6.52 -20.85
C GLU A 5 -10.46 -6.10 -19.67
N LYS A 6 -10.12 -7.04 -18.79
CA LYS A 6 -9.27 -6.74 -17.64
C LYS A 6 -7.85 -6.49 -18.12
N LEU A 7 -7.44 -5.22 -18.14
CA LEU A 7 -6.14 -4.81 -18.67
C LEU A 7 -4.98 -5.20 -17.74
N ILE A 8 -5.24 -5.29 -16.44
CA ILE A 8 -4.26 -5.66 -15.42
C ILE A 8 -4.35 -7.16 -15.07
N SER A 9 -3.23 -7.85 -15.23
CA SER A 9 -3.11 -9.31 -15.07
C SER A 9 -1.86 -9.71 -14.28
N ASP A 10 -1.67 -11.03 -14.08
CA ASP A 10 -0.50 -11.63 -13.41
C ASP A 10 -0.20 -11.06 -12.01
N VAL A 11 -1.25 -10.77 -11.24
CA VAL A 11 -1.13 -10.15 -9.92
C VAL A 11 -0.40 -11.08 -8.94
N LYS A 12 0.69 -10.59 -8.33
CA LYS A 12 1.41 -11.24 -7.23
C LYS A 12 1.42 -10.35 -6.00
N LEU A 13 1.17 -10.95 -4.85
CA LEU A 13 1.19 -10.27 -3.57
C LEU A 13 2.40 -10.72 -2.76
N SER A 14 3.11 -9.77 -2.20
CA SER A 14 4.17 -10.02 -1.22
C SER A 14 4.19 -8.91 -0.18
N SER A 15 4.96 -9.08 0.89
CA SER A 15 5.13 -8.02 1.89
C SER A 15 6.62 -7.77 2.10
N VAL A 16 6.97 -6.52 2.37
CA VAL A 16 8.31 -6.15 2.84
C VAL A 16 8.20 -5.65 4.27
N VAL A 17 9.08 -6.16 5.12
CA VAL A 17 9.18 -5.82 6.54
C VAL A 17 10.47 -5.03 6.79
N PRO A 18 10.62 -4.35 7.94
CA PRO A 18 11.89 -3.73 8.31
C PRO A 18 13.06 -4.72 8.32
N GLY A 19 14.27 -4.24 8.00
CA GLY A 19 15.49 -5.05 8.03
C GLY A 19 15.94 -5.47 9.43
N ARG A 20 15.45 -4.77 10.46
CA ARG A 20 15.68 -5.03 11.88
C ARG A 20 14.37 -4.91 12.64
N ILE A 21 14.26 -5.67 13.72
CA ILE A 21 13.11 -5.62 14.63
C ILE A 21 12.98 -4.20 15.20
N THR A 22 11.77 -3.67 15.17
CA THR A 22 11.44 -2.40 15.84
C THR A 22 11.57 -2.59 17.34
N GLY A 23 12.44 -1.80 17.99
CA GLY A 23 12.74 -1.94 19.42
C GLY A 23 11.53 -1.74 20.35
N ASP A 24 11.61 -2.34 21.54
CA ASP A 24 10.53 -2.37 22.55
C ASP A 24 10.05 -0.99 23.04
N ASN A 25 10.83 0.06 22.82
CA ASN A 25 10.47 1.43 23.14
C ASN A 25 9.57 2.10 22.06
N LYS A 26 9.29 1.40 20.95
CA LYS A 26 8.55 1.93 19.78
C LYS A 26 7.34 1.06 19.42
N LEU A 27 6.70 0.45 20.41
CA LEU A 27 5.60 -0.51 20.18
C LEU A 27 4.29 0.11 19.68
N GLN A 28 4.11 1.42 19.88
CA GLN A 28 2.89 2.12 19.48
C GLN A 28 3.18 3.53 18.95
N HIS A 29 2.32 3.96 18.02
CA HIS A 29 2.28 5.33 17.51
C HIS A 29 0.85 5.87 17.65
N GLU A 30 0.71 6.90 18.48
CA GLU A 30 -0.56 7.52 18.80
C GLU A 30 -1.03 8.44 17.68
N PHE A 31 -2.31 8.36 17.33
CA PHE A 31 -2.93 9.35 16.46
C PHE A 31 -3.22 10.63 17.22
N THR A 32 -2.90 11.77 16.61
CA THR A 32 -3.35 13.10 17.03
C THR A 32 -4.78 13.35 16.55
N ASN A 33 -5.40 14.44 16.99
CA ASN A 33 -6.75 14.78 16.52
C ASN A 33 -6.79 15.10 15.02
N MET A 34 -5.68 15.60 14.45
CA MET A 34 -5.59 15.85 13.01
C MET A 34 -5.62 14.54 12.21
N ASP A 35 -4.94 13.50 12.70
CA ASP A 35 -4.95 12.19 12.06
C ASP A 35 -6.36 11.57 12.06
N LEU A 36 -7.11 11.76 13.16
CA LEU A 36 -8.48 11.23 13.28
C LEU A 36 -9.49 11.90 12.35
N ILE A 37 -9.24 13.13 11.91
CA ILE A 37 -10.07 13.80 10.89
C ILE A 37 -9.95 13.05 9.55
N MET A 38 -8.80 12.41 9.29
CA MET A 38 -8.49 11.70 8.05
C MET A 38 -8.84 10.19 8.07
N LYS A 39 -9.47 9.69 9.15
CA LYS A 39 -9.62 8.25 9.47
C LYS A 39 -10.23 7.32 8.38
N LEU A 40 -10.87 7.85 7.34
CA LEU A 40 -11.52 7.09 6.26
C LEU A 40 -10.87 7.29 4.89
N HIS A 41 -9.72 7.96 4.82
CA HIS A 41 -9.10 8.31 3.55
C HIS A 41 -7.76 7.61 3.39
N TYR A 42 -7.62 6.87 2.28
CA TYR A 42 -6.32 6.51 1.76
C TYR A 42 -5.89 7.55 0.74
N ILE A 43 -4.64 7.96 0.82
CA ILE A 43 -4.03 8.80 -0.21
C ILE A 43 -3.55 7.88 -1.32
N LYS A 44 -4.19 7.98 -2.48
CA LYS A 44 -3.78 7.29 -3.71
C LYS A 44 -2.85 8.20 -4.50
N GLY A 45 -1.69 7.70 -4.89
CA GLY A 45 -0.72 8.41 -5.73
C GLY A 45 -0.25 7.50 -6.85
N LEU A 46 -0.33 7.99 -8.08
CA LEU A 46 0.04 7.26 -9.29
C LEU A 46 1.25 7.92 -9.94
N TYR A 47 2.25 7.11 -10.28
CA TYR A 47 3.52 7.57 -10.85
C TYR A 47 3.83 6.77 -12.11
N PHE A 48 3.97 7.46 -13.23
CA PHE A 48 4.33 6.86 -14.50
C PHE A 48 5.82 7.07 -14.78
N PHE A 49 6.50 5.99 -15.14
CA PHE A 49 7.91 6.00 -15.51
C PHE A 49 8.06 5.54 -16.95
N LYS A 50 8.92 6.21 -17.72
CA LYS A 50 9.27 5.76 -19.06
C LYS A 50 10.10 4.47 -18.98
N ASN A 51 10.03 3.65 -20.04
CA ASN A 51 10.71 2.35 -20.08
C ASN A 51 12.22 2.45 -19.87
N ASP A 52 12.87 3.48 -20.40
CA ASP A 52 14.31 3.73 -20.23
C ASP A 52 14.71 4.00 -18.77
N ALA A 53 13.80 4.58 -17.97
CA ALA A 53 14.04 4.84 -16.55
C ALA A 53 13.96 3.59 -15.67
N VAL A 54 13.31 2.52 -16.16
CA VAL A 54 13.09 1.26 -15.41
C VAL A 54 13.70 0.05 -16.13
N GLU A 55 14.49 0.27 -17.18
CA GLU A 55 15.14 -0.80 -17.93
C GLU A 55 16.09 -1.59 -17.03
N GLY A 56 15.93 -2.92 -17.01
CA GLY A 56 16.71 -3.80 -16.15
C GLY A 56 16.36 -3.76 -14.66
N LEU A 57 15.38 -2.95 -14.24
CA LEU A 57 14.92 -2.90 -12.86
C LEU A 57 14.06 -4.13 -12.55
N HIS A 58 14.44 -4.88 -11.52
CA HIS A 58 13.64 -5.98 -11.01
C HIS A 58 12.90 -5.56 -9.74
N ILE A 59 11.81 -6.26 -9.44
CA ILE A 59 11.05 -6.03 -8.21
C ILE A 59 11.92 -6.16 -6.95
N HIS A 60 12.92 -7.04 -6.99
CA HIS A 60 13.88 -7.19 -5.90
C HIS A 60 14.61 -5.87 -5.60
N ASP A 61 15.02 -5.15 -6.64
CA ASP A 61 15.75 -3.89 -6.52
C ASP A 61 14.88 -2.78 -5.93
N LEU A 62 13.57 -2.84 -6.18
CA LEU A 62 12.58 -1.97 -5.53
C LEU A 62 12.38 -2.32 -4.05
N LYS A 63 12.36 -3.61 -3.71
CA LYS A 63 12.13 -4.08 -2.32
C LYS A 63 13.36 -3.90 -1.42
N LEU A 64 14.56 -4.02 -1.96
CA LEU A 64 15.81 -3.97 -1.18
C LEU A 64 16.01 -2.67 -0.35
N PRO A 65 15.84 -1.46 -0.90
CA PRO A 65 15.98 -0.24 -0.09
C PRO A 65 14.88 -0.10 0.97
N MET A 66 13.73 -0.75 0.77
CA MET A 66 12.60 -0.65 1.69
C MET A 66 12.91 -1.23 3.07
N PHE A 67 13.77 -2.24 3.19
CA PHE A 67 14.19 -2.77 4.49
C PHE A 67 14.71 -1.66 5.42
N ASN A 68 15.60 -0.80 4.90
CA ASN A 68 16.16 0.33 5.63
C ASN A 68 15.15 1.48 5.80
N LEU A 69 14.32 1.75 4.79
CA LEU A 69 13.28 2.78 4.89
C LEU A 69 12.26 2.44 5.96
N LEU A 70 11.88 1.16 6.08
CA LEU A 70 10.91 0.71 7.08
C LEU A 70 11.51 0.65 8.49
N GLU A 71 12.84 0.59 8.66
CA GLU A 71 13.47 0.86 9.96
C GLU A 71 13.32 2.33 10.38
N LEU A 72 13.46 3.27 9.42
CA LEU A 72 13.33 4.70 9.67
C LEU A 72 11.86 5.11 9.88
N TYR A 73 10.96 4.57 9.06
CA TYR A 73 9.53 4.85 9.04
C TYR A 73 8.70 3.68 9.59
N TYR A 74 9.16 3.10 10.70
CA TYR A 74 8.59 1.91 11.33
C TYR A 74 7.06 1.90 11.54
N PRO A 75 6.36 3.03 11.81
CA PRO A 75 4.90 2.97 11.97
C PRO A 75 4.19 2.47 10.71
N THR A 76 4.76 2.68 9.52
CA THR A 76 4.17 2.25 8.24
C THR A 76 4.04 0.73 8.11
N SER A 77 4.86 -0.02 8.85
CA SER A 77 4.82 -1.48 8.93
C SER A 77 3.88 -2.01 10.02
N GLY A 78 3.20 -1.13 10.76
CA GLY A 78 2.29 -1.50 11.84
C GLY A 78 0.88 -1.90 11.38
N ARG A 79 -0.04 -2.03 12.35
CA ARG A 79 -1.48 -2.25 12.12
C ARG A 79 -2.29 -1.33 13.02
N ILE A 80 -3.40 -0.82 12.51
CA ILE A 80 -4.33 -0.02 13.33
C ILE A 80 -5.00 -0.94 14.36
N ARG A 81 -4.98 -0.51 15.61
CA ARG A 81 -5.67 -1.12 16.74
C ARG A 81 -6.47 -0.04 17.46
N ARG A 82 -7.37 -0.48 18.34
CA ARG A 82 -8.12 0.40 19.25
C ARG A 82 -7.86 -0.07 20.66
N TYR A 83 -7.79 0.87 21.59
CA TYR A 83 -7.82 0.53 23.00
C TYR A 83 -9.17 -0.11 23.36
N ASP A 84 -9.13 -1.02 24.32
CA ASP A 84 -10.35 -1.47 24.97
C ASP A 84 -10.63 -0.51 26.12
N ASP A 85 -11.58 0.40 25.89
CA ASP A 85 -11.97 1.41 26.88
C ASP A 85 -13.07 0.87 27.84
N GLY A 86 -13.45 -0.41 27.71
CA GLY A 86 -14.37 -1.11 28.63
C GLY A 86 -15.84 -0.68 28.58
N ASP A 87 -16.17 0.37 27.81
CA ASP A 87 -17.51 0.96 27.71
C ASP A 87 -18.27 0.56 26.43
N GLY A 88 -17.67 -0.29 25.59
CA GLY A 88 -18.24 -0.74 24.33
C GLY A 88 -18.22 0.29 23.20
N SER A 89 -17.69 1.50 23.40
CA SER A 89 -17.60 2.55 22.39
C SER A 89 -16.40 2.39 21.42
N GLY A 90 -15.46 1.50 21.77
CA GLY A 90 -14.27 1.20 20.98
C GLY A 90 -13.25 2.32 21.07
N GLY A 91 -12.18 2.10 21.82
CA GLY A 91 -11.28 3.17 22.23
C GLY A 91 -10.51 3.86 21.12
N ARG A 92 -9.71 4.86 21.51
CA ARG A 92 -8.92 5.67 20.58
C ARG A 92 -8.07 4.76 19.69
N PRO A 93 -8.11 4.93 18.35
CA PRO A 93 -7.24 4.14 17.49
C PRO A 93 -5.79 4.59 17.62
N PHE A 94 -4.88 3.65 17.43
CA PHE A 94 -3.43 3.86 17.39
C PHE A 94 -2.81 2.85 16.42
N ILE A 95 -1.56 3.06 16.02
CA ILE A 95 -0.80 2.08 15.25
C ILE A 95 -0.01 1.23 16.21
N LYS A 96 -0.27 -0.08 16.22
CA LYS A 96 0.63 -1.06 16.85
C LYS A 96 1.78 -1.35 15.89
N CYS A 97 3.00 -0.97 16.27
CA CYS A 97 4.21 -1.17 15.48
C CYS A 97 4.70 -2.62 15.65
N ASN A 98 4.10 -3.53 14.90
CA ASN A 98 4.31 -4.98 15.01
C ASN A 98 5.14 -5.58 13.88
N ASP A 99 5.86 -4.76 13.11
CA ASP A 99 6.67 -5.16 11.95
C ASP A 99 5.91 -6.02 10.93
N GLY A 100 4.58 -5.86 10.84
CA GLY A 100 3.72 -6.58 9.89
C GLY A 100 3.95 -6.21 8.42
N GLY A 101 4.83 -5.23 8.16
CA GLY A 101 5.27 -4.82 6.84
C GLY A 101 4.23 -4.07 6.03
N VAL A 102 4.67 -3.68 4.84
CA VAL A 102 3.86 -3.03 3.79
C VAL A 102 3.54 -4.04 2.70
N ARG A 103 2.41 -3.84 1.99
CA ARG A 103 1.99 -4.72 0.91
C ARG A 103 2.62 -4.29 -0.41
N ILE A 104 3.24 -5.22 -1.10
CA ILE A 104 3.69 -5.06 -2.49
C ILE A 104 2.75 -5.82 -3.40
N VAL A 105 2.25 -5.15 -4.42
CA VAL A 105 1.39 -5.69 -5.47
C VAL A 105 2.14 -5.59 -6.78
N GLU A 106 2.50 -6.71 -7.37
CA GLU A 106 3.13 -6.74 -8.69
C GLU A 106 2.07 -7.14 -9.70
N ALA A 107 1.99 -6.47 -10.83
CA ALA A 107 1.06 -6.81 -11.90
C ALA A 107 1.64 -6.45 -13.28
N LYS A 108 0.94 -6.84 -14.33
CA LYS A 108 1.30 -6.53 -15.72
C LYS A 108 0.10 -6.02 -16.50
N CYS A 109 0.32 -4.98 -17.30
CA CYS A 109 -0.56 -4.60 -18.40
C CYS A 109 0.02 -5.20 -19.69
N LYS A 110 -0.69 -6.12 -20.35
CA LYS A 110 -0.13 -6.84 -21.52
C LYS A 110 -0.45 -6.19 -22.86
N ASN A 111 -1.53 -5.42 -22.91
CA ASN A 111 -2.17 -5.01 -24.17
C ASN A 111 -2.14 -3.48 -24.36
N LYS A 112 -1.39 -2.74 -23.53
CA LYS A 112 -1.25 -1.29 -23.61
C LYS A 112 0.13 -0.84 -23.17
N THR A 113 0.63 0.18 -23.85
CA THR A 113 1.71 1.03 -23.37
C THR A 113 1.19 2.10 -22.42
N ILE A 114 2.10 2.77 -21.70
CA ILE A 114 1.75 3.92 -20.84
C ILE A 114 1.12 5.04 -21.67
N ASP A 115 1.65 5.34 -22.87
CA ASP A 115 1.11 6.41 -23.72
C ASP A 115 -0.31 6.10 -24.21
N GLU A 116 -0.57 4.84 -24.59
CA GLU A 116 -1.92 4.39 -24.96
C GLU A 116 -2.89 4.42 -23.78
N TRP A 117 -2.41 4.11 -22.57
CA TRP A 117 -3.21 4.21 -21.35
C TRP A 117 -3.58 5.67 -21.05
N LEU A 118 -2.60 6.57 -21.05
CA LEU A 118 -2.81 8.00 -20.79
C LEU A 118 -3.66 8.70 -21.86
N ALA A 119 -3.70 8.15 -23.07
CA ALA A 119 -4.57 8.64 -24.15
C ALA A 119 -6.04 8.19 -24.02
N MET A 120 -6.36 7.27 -23.09
CA MET A 120 -7.73 6.87 -22.81
C MET A 120 -8.44 8.02 -22.09
N ASN A 121 -9.51 8.54 -22.70
CA ASN A 121 -10.25 9.70 -22.16
C ASN A 121 -11.16 9.38 -20.96
N ASP A 122 -11.04 8.19 -20.37
CA ASP A 122 -11.84 7.77 -19.21
C ASP A 122 -10.95 7.61 -17.97
N ASN A 123 -11.08 8.56 -17.03
CA ASN A 123 -10.43 8.51 -15.72
C ASN A 123 -10.86 7.28 -14.89
N ASP A 124 -11.95 6.60 -15.26
CA ASP A 124 -12.45 5.40 -14.58
C ASP A 124 -11.46 4.23 -14.64
N HIS A 125 -10.55 4.20 -15.61
CA HIS A 125 -9.53 3.15 -15.71
C HIS A 125 -8.40 3.32 -14.70
N ASP A 126 -8.09 4.54 -14.24
CA ASP A 126 -6.97 4.76 -13.33
C ASP A 126 -7.16 4.09 -11.96
N GLU A 127 -8.40 3.85 -11.55
CA GLU A 127 -8.71 3.04 -10.37
C GLU A 127 -8.26 1.58 -10.53
N GLU A 128 -8.14 1.06 -11.75
CA GLU A 128 -7.54 -0.27 -12.00
C GLU A 128 -6.02 -0.30 -11.74
N LEU A 129 -5.35 0.86 -11.82
CA LEU A 129 -3.92 0.98 -11.53
C LEU A 129 -3.64 1.07 -10.02
N VAL A 130 -4.68 1.24 -9.20
CA VAL A 130 -4.55 1.38 -7.75
C VAL A 130 -5.15 0.17 -7.04
N TYR A 131 -4.39 -0.39 -6.11
CA TYR A 131 -4.88 -1.51 -5.30
C TYR A 131 -5.98 -1.02 -4.34
N ASP A 132 -7.22 -1.45 -4.56
CA ASP A 132 -8.39 -0.96 -3.81
C ASP A 132 -8.84 -1.87 -2.64
N GLN A 133 -8.20 -3.03 -2.41
CA GLN A 133 -8.48 -3.89 -1.25
C GLN A 133 -7.80 -3.34 0.03
N LEU A 134 -8.11 -2.09 0.37
CA LEU A 134 -7.43 -1.30 1.39
C LEU A 134 -7.99 -1.56 2.80
N LEU A 135 -9.24 -1.99 2.91
CA LEU A 135 -9.92 -2.26 4.19
C LEU A 135 -10.56 -3.64 4.15
N GLY A 136 -9.89 -4.61 4.78
CA GLY A 136 -10.57 -5.83 5.19
C GLY A 136 -11.54 -5.51 6.34
N PRO A 137 -12.50 -6.39 6.65
CA PRO A 137 -13.37 -6.22 7.83
C PRO A 137 -12.58 -6.09 9.15
N GLU A 138 -11.29 -6.47 9.15
CA GLU A 138 -10.41 -6.45 10.31
C GLU A 138 -9.19 -5.54 10.10
N LEU A 139 -9.31 -4.26 10.48
CA LEU A 139 -8.23 -3.26 10.50
C LEU A 139 -6.95 -3.75 11.22
N GLY A 140 -7.10 -4.66 12.18
CA GLY A 140 -6.00 -5.25 12.93
C GLY A 140 -5.04 -6.09 12.08
N PHE A 141 -5.41 -6.44 10.85
CA PHE A 141 -4.61 -7.23 9.90
C PHE A 141 -4.30 -6.49 8.59
N SER A 142 -5.00 -5.39 8.29
CA SER A 142 -4.80 -4.60 7.08
C SER A 142 -3.47 -3.81 7.10
N PRO A 143 -2.59 -3.98 6.10
CA PRO A 143 -1.41 -3.12 5.92
C PRO A 143 -1.81 -1.65 5.80
N LEU A 144 -0.96 -0.75 6.29
CA LEU A 144 -1.21 0.70 6.21
C LEU A 144 -0.76 1.29 4.88
N VAL A 145 0.22 0.65 4.24
CA VAL A 145 0.82 1.10 2.98
C VAL A 145 0.78 -0.04 1.97
N PHE A 146 0.36 0.31 0.76
CA PHE A 146 0.34 -0.53 -0.42
C PHE A 146 1.18 0.14 -1.50
N ILE A 147 2.09 -0.61 -2.10
CA ILE A 147 2.87 -0.18 -3.26
C ILE A 147 2.57 -1.15 -4.38
N GLN A 148 1.91 -0.64 -5.43
CA GLN A 148 1.60 -1.39 -6.63
C GLN A 148 2.60 -1.02 -7.74
N VAL A 149 3.18 -2.04 -8.35
CA VAL A 149 4.12 -1.93 -9.47
C VAL A 149 3.51 -2.67 -10.65
N ILE A 150 3.24 -1.94 -11.73
CA ILE A 150 2.64 -2.47 -12.94
C ILE A 150 3.66 -2.31 -14.06
N MET A 151 4.04 -3.43 -14.68
CA MET A 151 4.85 -3.40 -15.90
C MET A 151 3.91 -3.33 -17.10
N PHE A 152 4.11 -2.31 -17.94
CA PHE A 152 3.43 -2.14 -19.23
C PHE A 152 4.31 -2.70 -20.35
#